data_AF-I9YU40-F1
#
_entry.id   AF-I9YU40-F1
#
_cell.length_a   1.000
_cell.length_b   1.000
_cell.length_c   1.000
_cell.angle_alpha   90.00
_cell.angle_beta   90.00
_cell.angle_gamma   90.00
#
_symmetry.space_group_name_H-M   'P 1'
#
loop_
_entity.id
_entity.type
_entity.pdbx_description
1 polymer ?
#
loop_
_entity_poly.entity_id
_entity_poly.type
_entity_poly.pdbx_seq_one_letter_code
_entity_poly.pdbx_strand_id
1 'polypeptide(L)'
;MIENIGGGNGTKEVNDLFNQKIFNNPKPTKLISRLIELSTNEGDIILDFFAGSGTTAHAVLESNKSDYQKLSEGGGGYLMA
;
A
#
# COMPACT_ATOMS: atom_id res chain seq x y z
N MET A 1 12.14 -0.81 -16.01
CA MET A 1 10.71 -0.62 -16.34
C MET A 1 9.91 -1.06 -15.13
N ILE A 2 8.92 -0.30 -14.66
CA ILE A 2 8.11 -0.73 -13.51
C ILE A 2 7.08 -1.74 -14.01
N GLU A 3 7.34 -3.03 -13.80
CA GLU A 3 6.41 -4.08 -14.20
C GLU A 3 5.16 -4.10 -13.30
N ASN A 4 3.99 -4.28 -13.90
CA ASN A 4 2.70 -4.47 -13.23
C ASN A 4 2.09 -3.24 -12.51
N ILE A 5 2.19 -2.04 -13.09
CA ILE A 5 1.31 -0.89 -12.76
C ILE A 5 0.39 -0.60 -13.96
N GLY A 6 -0.38 -1.61 -14.38
CA GLY A 6 -1.43 -1.43 -15.39
C GLY A 6 -2.73 -0.92 -14.76
N GLY A 7 -3.53 -0.15 -15.50
CA GLY A 7 -4.78 0.45 -15.01
C GLY A 7 -5.83 -0.53 -14.48
N GLY A 8 -5.70 -1.83 -14.77
CA GLY A 8 -6.59 -2.88 -14.26
C GLY A 8 -6.16 -3.52 -12.92
N ASN A 9 -4.93 -3.31 -12.48
CA ASN A 9 -4.36 -4.09 -11.36
C ASN A 9 -5.02 -3.74 -10.02
N GLY A 10 -5.26 -2.45 -9.75
CA GLY A 10 -6.00 -2.05 -8.55
C GLY A 10 -7.42 -2.60 -8.53
N THR A 11 -8.11 -2.61 -9.69
CA THR A 11 -9.47 -3.15 -9.79
C THR A 11 -9.48 -4.65 -9.51
N LYS A 12 -8.50 -5.39 -10.02
CA LYS A 12 -8.34 -6.81 -9.73
C LYS A 12 -8.08 -7.05 -8.24
N GLU A 13 -7.15 -6.32 -7.63
CA GLU A 13 -6.83 -6.42 -6.20
C GLU A 13 -8.06 -6.24 -5.30
N VAL A 14 -8.85 -5.19 -5.55
CA VAL A 14 -10.09 -4.94 -4.79
C VAL A 14 -11.14 -6.02 -5.05
N ASN A 15 -11.31 -6.44 -6.30
CA ASN A 15 -12.27 -7.50 -6.63
C ASN A 15 -11.90 -8.83 -5.95
N ASP A 16 -10.62 -9.17 -5.88
CA ASP A 16 -10.13 -10.38 -5.24
C ASP A 16 -10.35 -10.34 -3.70
N LEU A 17 -10.31 -9.15 -3.09
CA LEU A 17 -10.55 -8.98 -1.64
C LEU A 17 -12.03 -9.10 -1.26
N PHE A 18 -12.93 -8.57 -2.09
CA PHE A 18 -14.35 -8.46 -1.75
C PHE A 18 -15.26 -9.38 -2.57
N ASN A 19 -14.71 -10.12 -3.54
CA ASN A 19 -15.45 -10.92 -4.53
C ASN A 19 -16.50 -10.12 -5.31
N GLN A 20 -16.35 -8.80 -5.39
CA GLN A 20 -17.26 -7.90 -6.09
C GLN A 20 -16.57 -6.57 -6.43
N LYS A 21 -17.07 -5.88 -7.45
CA LYS A 21 -16.57 -4.57 -7.86
C LYS A 21 -17.17 -3.45 -7.03
N ILE A 22 -16.54 -3.15 -5.89
CA ILE A 22 -16.94 -2.06 -5.00
C ILE A 22 -16.29 -0.71 -5.30
N PHE A 23 -15.15 -0.68 -6.00
CA PHE A 23 -14.46 0.55 -6.41
C PHE A 23 -14.25 0.58 -7.93
N ASN A 24 -14.39 1.76 -8.53
CA ASN A 24 -14.32 1.91 -9.99
C ASN A 24 -12.89 1.98 -10.51
N ASN A 25 -12.03 2.78 -9.87
CA ASN A 25 -10.65 3.05 -10.29
C ASN A 25 -9.70 3.12 -9.09
N PRO A 26 -9.62 2.06 -8.25
CA PRO A 26 -8.65 2.02 -7.16
C PRO A 26 -7.23 2.09 -7.71
N LYS A 27 -6.33 2.77 -6.99
CA LYS A 27 -4.90 2.77 -7.33
C LYS A 27 -4.34 1.36 -7.10
N PRO A 28 -3.39 0.86 -7.92
CA PRO A 28 -2.69 -0.40 -7.64
C PRO A 28 -1.83 -0.29 -6.38
N THR A 29 -1.85 -1.30 -5.50
CA THR A 29 -1.09 -1.29 -4.24
C THR A 29 0.41 -1.18 -4.51
N LYS A 30 0.91 -1.89 -5.53
CA LYS A 30 2.33 -1.85 -5.94
C LYS A 30 2.84 -0.46 -6.32
N LEU A 31 1.97 0.39 -6.89
CA LEU A 31 2.32 1.78 -7.19
C LEU A 31 2.59 2.54 -5.90
N ILE A 32 1.71 2.40 -4.90
CA ILE A 32 1.84 3.12 -3.64
C ILE A 32 3.02 2.59 -2.82
N SER A 33 3.21 1.27 -2.75
CA SER A 33 4.39 0.68 -2.10
C SER A 33 5.69 1.25 -2.67
N ARG A 34 5.77 1.41 -4.00
CA ARG A 34 6.94 1.99 -4.64
C ARG A 34 7.15 3.46 -4.28
N LEU A 35 6.08 4.23 -4.14
CA LEU A 35 6.18 5.63 -3.71
C LEU A 35 6.72 5.70 -2.27
N ILE A 36 6.17 4.89 -1.36
CA ILE A 36 6.62 4.79 0.04
C ILE A 36 8.12 4.49 0.09
N GLU A 37 8.59 3.44 -0.61
CA GLU A 37 10.02 3.08 -0.69
C GLU A 37 10.92 4.22 -1.19
N LEU A 38 10.42 5.08 -2.05
CA LEU A 38 11.20 6.15 -2.69
C LEU A 38 11.16 7.48 -1.92
N SER A 39 10.13 7.71 -1.10
CA SER A 39 9.85 9.02 -0.53
C SER A 39 9.78 9.06 0.99
N THR A 40 9.98 7.95 1.68
CA THR A 40 9.87 7.86 3.15
C THR A 40 11.00 7.07 3.77
N ASN A 41 11.25 7.32 5.05
CA ASN A 41 12.11 6.52 5.92
C ASN A 41 11.30 5.91 7.07
N GLU A 42 11.89 4.92 7.73
CA GLU A 42 11.32 4.30 8.92
C GLU A 42 10.91 5.34 9.97
N GLY A 43 9.67 5.23 10.48
CA GLY A 43 9.12 6.16 11.47
C GLY A 43 8.47 7.43 10.89
N ASP A 44 8.56 7.67 9.58
CA ASP A 44 7.80 8.76 8.94
C ASP A 44 6.29 8.52 9.03
N ILE A 45 5.54 9.62 9.10
CA ILE A 45 4.07 9.60 9.05
C ILE A 45 3.61 9.72 7.61
N ILE A 46 2.73 8.81 7.19
CA ILE A 46 2.11 8.82 5.86
C ILE A 46 0.67 9.31 6.00
N LEU A 47 0.30 10.32 5.20
CA LEU A 47 -1.02 10.96 5.21
C LEU A 47 -1.70 10.81 3.84
N ASP A 48 -2.95 10.34 3.85
CA ASP A 48 -3.80 10.28 2.65
C ASP A 48 -5.22 10.79 2.94
N PHE A 49 -5.46 12.07 2.66
CA PHE A 49 -6.77 12.71 2.83
C PHE A 49 -7.74 12.47 1.66
N PHE A 50 -7.33 11.67 0.67
CA PHE A 50 -8.17 11.20 -0.43
C PHE A 50 -8.14 9.67 -0.55
N ALA A 51 -8.18 8.99 0.61
CA ALA A 51 -7.91 7.55 0.74
C ALA A 51 -8.71 6.66 -0.23
N GLY A 52 -9.96 7.01 -0.55
CA GLY A 52 -10.78 6.26 -1.50
C GLY A 52 -10.89 4.78 -1.13
N SER A 53 -10.30 3.90 -1.95
CA SER A 53 -10.24 2.45 -1.70
C SER A 53 -9.30 2.02 -0.57
N GLY A 54 -8.62 2.95 0.08
CA GLY A 54 -7.67 2.66 1.17
C GLY A 54 -6.35 2.04 0.68
N THR A 55 -6.01 2.17 -0.60
CA THR A 55 -4.79 1.58 -1.18
C THR A 55 -3.53 2.01 -0.44
N THR A 56 -3.46 3.26 0.02
CA THR A 56 -2.31 3.76 0.79
C THR A 56 -2.14 3.05 2.12
N ALA A 57 -3.24 2.88 2.88
CA ALA A 57 -3.20 2.13 4.13
C ALA A 57 -2.81 0.66 3.91
N HIS A 58 -3.31 0.04 2.84
CA HIS A 58 -2.95 -1.33 2.47
C HIS A 58 -1.44 -1.46 2.18
N ALA A 59 -0.88 -0.56 1.37
CA ALA A 59 0.54 -0.56 1.05
C ALA A 59 1.43 -0.35 2.29
N VAL A 60 1.02 0.53 3.21
CA VAL A 60 1.72 0.76 4.48
C VAL A 60 1.73 -0.50 5.34
N LEU A 61 0.59 -1.18 5.49
CA LEU A 61 0.50 -2.41 6.28
C LEU A 61 1.39 -3.53 5.72
N GLU A 62 1.41 -3.70 4.40
CA GLU A 62 2.28 -4.69 3.75
C GLU A 62 3.78 -4.34 3.89
N SER A 63 4.13 -3.05 3.83
CA SER A 63 5.51 -2.60 4.08
C SER A 63 5.91 -2.89 5.53
N ASN A 64 5.08 -2.48 6.49
CA ASN A 64 5.32 -2.72 7.93
C ASN A 64 5.48 -4.21 8.21
N LYS A 65 4.59 -5.06 7.68
CA LYS A 65 4.67 -6.52 7.83
C LYS A 65 5.98 -7.09 7.29
N SER A 66 6.41 -6.62 6.12
CA SER A 66 7.67 -7.05 5.50
C SER A 66 8.88 -6.69 6.34
N ASP A 67 8.84 -5.56 7.06
CA ASP A 67 9.93 -5.11 7.91
C ASP A 67 9.91 -5.78 9.29
N TYR A 68 8.73 -6.02 9.88
CA TYR A 68 8.58 -6.87 11.07
C TYR A 68 9.07 -8.31 10.85
N GLN A 69 8.94 -8.86 9.64
CA GLN A 69 9.48 -10.19 9.35
C GLN A 69 11.01 -10.22 9.18
N LYS A 70 11.65 -9.07 8.92
CA LYS A 70 13.11 -8.96 8.81
C LYS A 70 13.79 -8.74 10.16
N LEU A 71 13.06 -8.29 11.19
CA LEU A 71 13.60 -7.94 12.50
C LEU A 71 12.81 -8.65 13.60
N SER A 72 13.41 -9.65 14.24
CA SER A 72 12.86 -10.37 15.42
C SER A 72 12.75 -9.51 16.69
N GLU A 73 13.05 -8.22 16.61
CA GLU A 73 13.13 -7.28 17.72
C GLU A 73 12.62 -5.92 17.25
N GLY A 74 11.32 -5.66 17.41
CA GLY A 74 10.65 -4.36 17.34
C GLY A 74 11.32 -3.26 16.49
N GLY A 75 11.17 -3.33 15.16
CA GLY A 75 11.44 -2.21 14.25
C GLY A 75 10.26 -1.22 14.21
N GLY A 76 10.56 0.06 13.96
CA GLY A 76 9.56 1.11 13.79
C GLY A 76 8.77 0.94 12.49
N GLY A 77 7.46 0.79 12.57
CA GLY A 77 6.60 0.83 11.39
C GLY A 77 6.25 2.27 10.99
N TYR A 78 5.76 2.46 9.76
CA TYR A 78 5.07 3.69 9.39
C TYR A 78 3.73 3.79 10.13
N LEU A 79 3.37 4.99 10.57
CA LEU A 79 2.05 5.32 11.09
C LEU A 79 1.24 6.01 9.99
N MET A 80 -0.01 5.59 9.81
CA MET A 80 -0.97 6.24 8.91
C MET A 80 -1.84 7.23 9.69
N ALA A 81 -1.95 8.45 9.17
CA ALA A 81 -2.84 9.50 9.67
C ALA A 81 -3.95 9.82 8.65
#